data_AF-A0A426Z9V0-F1
#
_entry.id   AF-A0A426Z9V0-F1
#
_cell.length_a   1.000
_cell.length_b   1.000
_cell.length_c   1.000
_cell.angle_alpha   90.00
_cell.angle_beta   90.00
_cell.angle_gamma   90.00
#
_symmetry.space_group_name_H-M   'P 1'
#
loop_
_entity.id
_entity.type
_entity.pdbx_description
1 polymer ?
#
loop_
_entity_poly.entity_id
_entity_poly.type
_entity_poly.pdbx_seq_one_letter_code
_entity_poly.pdbx_strand_id
1 'polypeptide(L)'
;YESGDKLSPEHEKVILERLLPYHPEFEKKIGCGIDYITIGFHPDFENSRCLFIVRKDGELVDFSYWKCIKGFIMKNYPLYADTFILRHFRKRKYNE
;
A
#
# COMPACT_ATOMS: atom_id res chain seq x y z
N TYR A 1 14.27 -0.41 6.05
CA TYR A 1 14.09 0.54 4.96
C TYR A 1 13.87 1.90 5.56
N GLU A 2 14.85 2.76 5.33
CA GLU A 2 14.80 4.19 5.59
C GLU A 2 14.05 4.90 4.44
N SER A 3 13.71 6.17 4.66
CA SER A 3 13.12 6.99 3.60
C SER A 3 14.12 7.18 2.47
N GLY A 4 13.68 6.95 1.23
CA GLY A 4 14.51 6.96 0.03
C GLY A 4 15.04 5.58 -0.37
N ASP A 5 14.95 4.57 0.51
CA ASP A 5 15.39 3.22 0.16
C ASP A 5 14.48 2.60 -0.89
N LYS A 6 15.08 1.94 -1.88
CA LYS A 6 14.37 0.97 -2.72
C LYS A 6 14.17 -0.31 -1.92
N LEU A 7 13.00 -0.94 -2.07
CA LEU A 7 12.79 -2.24 -1.47
C LEU A 7 13.73 -3.28 -2.10
N SER A 8 14.10 -4.31 -1.32
CA SER A 8 14.79 -5.45 -1.90
C SER A 8 13.88 -6.16 -2.90
N PRO A 9 14.43 -6.83 -3.94
CA PRO A 9 13.64 -7.54 -4.94
C PRO A 9 12.65 -8.55 -4.34
N GLU A 10 13.01 -9.20 -3.23
CA GLU A 10 12.16 -10.18 -2.56
C GLU A 10 10.93 -9.52 -1.92
N HIS A 11 11.13 -8.40 -1.22
CA HIS A 11 10.03 -7.69 -0.56
C HIS A 11 9.14 -6.98 -1.56
N GLU A 12 9.75 -6.39 -2.59
CA GLU A 12 9.04 -5.80 -3.71
C GLU A 12 8.14 -6.85 -4.39
N LYS A 13 8.68 -8.02 -4.72
CA LYS A 13 7.91 -9.11 -5.33
C LYS A 13 6.70 -9.51 -4.49
N VAL A 14 6.88 -9.64 -3.16
CA VAL A 14 5.76 -9.96 -2.26
C VAL A 14 4.68 -8.88 -2.32
N ILE A 15 5.06 -7.61 -2.30
CA ILE A 15 4.08 -6.51 -2.35
C ILE A 15 3.37 -6.49 -3.71
N LEU A 16 4.10 -6.61 -4.81
CA LEU A 16 3.55 -6.57 -6.17
C LEU A 16 2.62 -7.74 -6.47
N GLU A 17 2.98 -8.96 -6.05
CA GLU A 17 2.22 -10.16 -6.39
C GLU A 17 1.09 -10.44 -5.38
N ARG A 18 1.29 -10.15 -4.09
CA ARG A 18 0.39 -10.62 -3.03
C ARG A 18 -0.47 -9.54 -2.41
N LEU A 19 -0.10 -8.27 -2.53
CA LEU A 19 -0.78 -7.20 -1.81
C LEU A 19 -1.36 -6.14 -2.75
N LEU A 20 -0.53 -5.55 -3.60
CA LEU A 20 -0.94 -4.49 -4.51
C LEU A 20 -2.18 -4.84 -5.35
N PRO A 21 -2.36 -6.08 -5.86
CA PRO A 21 -3.55 -6.48 -6.64
C PRO A 21 -4.88 -6.37 -5.88
N TYR A 22 -4.82 -6.26 -4.55
CA TYR A 22 -5.99 -6.10 -3.69
C TYR A 22 -6.26 -4.64 -3.32
N HIS A 23 -5.46 -3.69 -3.79
CA HIS A 23 -5.76 -2.28 -3.60
C HIS A 23 -7.00 -1.89 -4.43
N PRO A 24 -7.99 -1.16 -3.87
CA PRO A 24 -9.21 -0.80 -4.59
C PRO A 24 -8.96 0.06 -5.84
N GLU A 25 -7.87 0.81 -5.85
CA GLU A 25 -7.42 1.63 -6.99
C GLU A 25 -6.22 1.00 -7.72
N PHE A 26 -6.11 -0.33 -7.74
CA PHE A 26 -4.94 -1.06 -8.28
C PHE A 26 -4.49 -0.56 -9.66
N GLU A 27 -5.38 -0.55 -10.65
CA GLU A 27 -5.04 -0.14 -12.02
C GLU A 27 -4.56 1.30 -12.07
N LYS A 28 -5.25 2.20 -11.36
CA LYS A 28 -4.85 3.61 -11.25
C LYS A 28 -3.49 3.76 -10.59
N LYS A 29 -3.11 2.90 -9.63
CA LYS A 29 -1.79 2.95 -8.97
C LYS A 29 -0.67 2.45 -9.88
N ILE A 30 -0.91 1.41 -10.69
CA ILE A 30 0.05 0.91 -11.68
C ILE A 30 0.29 1.92 -12.81
N GLY A 31 -0.78 2.51 -13.37
CA GLY A 31 -0.66 3.46 -14.48
C GLY A 31 0.10 2.87 -15.68
N CYS A 32 1.17 3.53 -16.11
CA CYS A 32 2.03 3.11 -17.24
C CYS A 32 2.96 1.92 -16.91
N GLY A 33 2.93 1.41 -15.68
CA GLY A 33 3.76 0.31 -15.22
C GLY A 33 4.73 0.73 -14.12
N ILE A 34 5.14 -0.26 -13.33
CA ILE A 34 6.00 -0.08 -12.16
C ILE A 34 7.46 -0.23 -12.59
N ASP A 35 8.31 0.67 -12.12
CA ASP A 35 9.79 0.55 -12.18
C ASP A 35 10.32 -0.08 -10.89
N TYR A 36 10.06 0.56 -9.74
CA TYR A 36 10.36 -0.02 -8.42
C TYR A 36 9.48 0.54 -7.29
N ILE A 37 9.52 -0.09 -6.12
CA ILE A 37 8.90 0.41 -4.88
C ILE A 37 9.95 1.05 -3.95
N THR A 38 9.61 2.20 -3.38
CA THR A 38 10.43 2.91 -2.38
C THR A 38 9.62 3.28 -1.14
N ILE A 39 10.32 3.58 -0.04
CA ILE A 39 9.72 4.12 1.18
C ILE A 39 9.97 5.63 1.23
N GLY A 40 8.96 6.40 1.60
CA GLY A 40 9.09 7.84 1.80
C GLY A 40 8.23 8.35 2.95
N PHE A 41 8.45 9.59 3.35
CA PHE A 41 7.51 10.31 4.22
C PHE A 41 6.34 10.83 3.41
N HIS A 42 5.13 10.74 3.97
CA HIS A 42 3.96 11.32 3.32
C HIS A 42 4.10 12.85 3.31
N PRO A 43 3.94 13.53 2.15
CA PRO A 43 4.17 14.97 2.04
C PRO A 43 3.28 15.79 3.00
N ASP A 44 2.04 15.36 3.20
CA ASP A 44 1.10 16.05 4.11
C ASP A 44 1.17 15.58 5.58
N PHE A 45 1.89 14.49 5.87
CA PHE A 45 1.98 13.89 7.20
C PHE A 45 3.42 13.47 7.48
N GLU A 46 4.25 14.46 7.79
CA GLU A 46 5.72 14.39 7.85
C GLU A 46 6.28 13.27 8.74
N ASN A 47 5.49 12.75 9.69
CA ASN A 47 5.90 11.65 10.57
C ASN A 47 5.38 10.27 10.16
N SER A 48 4.68 10.15 9.03
CA SER A 48 4.15 8.88 8.53
C SER A 48 4.97 8.37 7.35
N ARG A 49 5.58 7.19 7.53
CA ARG A 49 6.25 6.47 6.44
C ARG A 49 5.23 5.73 5.60
N CYS A 50 5.30 5.86 4.28
CA CYS A 50 4.44 5.19 3.33
C CYS A 50 5.23 4.57 2.18
N LEU A 51 4.57 3.65 1.47
CA LEU A 51 5.10 2.99 0.29
C LEU A 51 4.73 3.81 -0.95
N PHE A 52 5.69 3.95 -1.85
CA PHE A 52 5.50 4.61 -3.14
C PHE A 52 5.90 3.67 -4.27
N ILE A 53 5.10 3.71 -5.32
CA ILE A 53 5.44 3.17 -6.64
C ILE A 53 6.16 4.28 -7.40
N VAL A 54 7.37 4.00 -7.85
CA VAL A 54 8.00 4.76 -8.92
C VAL A 54 7.59 4.10 -10.24
N ARG A 55 6.91 4.86 -11.08
CA ARG A 55 6.46 4.39 -12.40
C ARG A 55 7.56 4.50 -13.44
N LYS A 56 7.36 3.82 -14.56
CA LYS A 56 8.31 3.85 -15.70
C LYS A 56 8.46 5.23 -16.36
N ASP A 57 7.48 6.12 -16.19
CA ASP A 57 7.54 7.51 -16.62
C ASP A 57 8.20 8.44 -15.57
N GLY A 58 8.64 7.89 -14.44
CA GLY A 58 9.26 8.63 -13.34
C GLY A 58 8.27 9.22 -12.34
N GLU A 59 6.96 9.06 -12.54
CA GLU A 59 5.95 9.53 -11.58
C GLU A 59 6.03 8.74 -10.27
N LEU A 60 5.97 9.45 -9.15
CA LEU A 60 5.93 8.87 -7.80
C LEU A 60 4.49 8.84 -7.30
N VAL A 61 3.97 7.63 -7.02
CA VAL A 61 2.58 7.45 -6.60
C VAL A 61 2.52 6.66 -5.29
N ASP A 62 1.94 7.26 -4.26
CA ASP A 62 1.73 6.61 -2.96
C ASP A 62 0.76 5.43 -3.08
N PHE A 63 0.86 4.43 -2.21
CA PHE A 63 -0.27 3.52 -2.00
C PHE A 63 -0.33 3.04 -0.55
N SER A 64 -1.56 2.75 -0.10
CA SER A 64 -1.77 2.32 1.27
C SER A 64 -1.68 0.81 1.39
N TYR A 65 -0.63 0.34 2.05
CA TYR A 65 -0.46 -1.06 2.46
C TYR A 65 -1.71 -1.61 3.19
N TRP A 66 -2.32 -0.80 4.06
CA TRP A 66 -3.53 -1.17 4.79
C TRP A 66 -4.75 -1.35 3.86
N LYS A 67 -4.89 -0.52 2.82
CA LYS A 67 -5.95 -0.71 1.83
C LYS A 67 -5.77 -2.05 1.09
N CYS A 68 -4.53 -2.42 0.76
CA CYS A 68 -4.22 -3.72 0.16
C CYS A 68 -4.64 -4.89 1.07
N ILE A 69 -4.26 -4.87 2.35
CA ILE A 69 -4.63 -5.94 3.29
C ILE A 69 -6.15 -6.03 3.46
N LYS A 70 -6.84 -4.89 3.59
CA LYS A 70 -8.31 -4.89 3.70
C LYS A 70 -8.95 -5.51 2.47
N GLY A 71 -8.53 -5.14 1.27
CA GLY A 71 -9.00 -5.76 0.03
C GLY A 71 -8.71 -7.25 -0.03
N PHE A 72 -7.54 -7.69 0.46
CA PHE A 72 -7.19 -9.11 0.55
C PHE A 72 -8.17 -9.87 1.47
N ILE A 73 -8.42 -9.34 2.66
CA ILE A 73 -9.34 -9.96 3.63
C ILE A 73 -10.76 -9.99 3.06
N MET A 74 -11.24 -8.89 2.49
CA MET A 74 -12.58 -8.80 1.91
C MET A 74 -12.78 -9.80 0.76
N LYS A 75 -11.77 -9.98 -0.10
CA LYS A 75 -11.86 -10.87 -1.26
C LYS A 75 -11.75 -12.35 -0.88
N ASN A 76 -10.92 -12.70 0.11
CA ASN A 76 -10.65 -14.10 0.46
C ASN A 76 -11.53 -14.63 1.62
N TYR A 77 -12.04 -13.76 2.49
CA TYR A 77 -12.81 -14.13 3.69
C TYR A 77 -14.10 -13.29 3.84
N PRO A 78 -14.98 -13.23 2.82
CA PRO A 78 -16.06 -12.25 2.75
C PRO A 78 -17.05 -12.36 3.91
N LEU A 79 -17.34 -13.56 4.43
CA LEU A 79 -18.33 -13.77 5.49
C LEU A 79 -17.97 -13.11 6.83
N TYR A 80 -16.68 -12.93 7.11
CA TYR A 80 -16.19 -12.39 8.37
C TYR A 80 -15.32 -11.15 8.20
N ALA A 81 -15.16 -10.67 6.96
CA ALA A 81 -14.24 -9.59 6.64
C ALA A 81 -14.56 -8.32 7.43
N ASP A 82 -15.83 -7.87 7.43
CA ASP A 82 -16.21 -6.63 8.07
C ASP A 82 -15.99 -6.66 9.58
N THR A 83 -16.44 -7.72 10.26
CA THR A 83 -16.28 -7.86 11.71
C THR A 83 -14.80 -7.97 12.10
N PHE A 84 -14.01 -8.72 11.32
CA PHE A 84 -12.58 -8.85 11.53
C PHE A 84 -11.83 -7.52 11.32
N ILE A 85 -12.11 -6.82 10.22
CA ILE A 85 -11.51 -5.52 9.89
C ILE A 85 -11.88 -4.49 10.96
N LEU A 86 -13.15 -4.42 11.38
CA LEU A 86 -13.58 -3.49 12.42
C LEU A 86 -12.89 -3.74 13.76
N ARG A 87 -12.69 -5.02 14.12
CA ARG A 87 -12.06 -5.41 15.39
C ARG A 87 -10.55 -5.18 15.41
N HIS A 88 -9.85 -5.53 14.33
CA HIS A 88 -8.39 -5.58 14.31
C HIS A 88 -7.73 -4.42 13.55
N PHE A 89 -8.45 -3.75 12.65
CA PHE A 89 -7.93 -2.71 11.76
C PHE A 89 -8.64 -1.37 11.98
N ARG A 90 -9.14 -1.17 13.21
CA ARG A 90 -9.86 0.05 13.62
C ARG A 90 -8.99 1.26 13.31
N LYS A 91 -9.56 2.28 12.64
CA LYS A 91 -8.85 3.54 12.38
C LYS A 91 -8.34 4.07 13.71
N ARG A 92 -7.03 4.24 13.86
CA ARG A 92 -6.51 5.22 14.83
C ARG A 92 -7.17 6.54 14.42
N LYS A 93 -8.02 7.09 15.29
CA LYS A 93 -8.42 8.49 15.13
C LYS A 93 -7.12 9.27 15.21
N TYR A 94 -6.70 9.87 14.09
CA TYR A 94 -5.82 11.02 14.20
C TYR A 94 -6.65 12.04 14.97
N ASN A 95 -6.23 12.35 16.20
CA ASN A 95 -6.70 13.56 16.84
C ASN A 95 -6.17 14.70 15.99
N GLU A 96 -7.07 15.59 15.59
CA GLU A 96 -6.73 16.89 14.99
C GLU A 96 -5.78 17.68 15.89
#